data_AF-A0A9W7Z005-F1
#
_entry.id   AF-A0A9W7Z005-F1
#
_cell.length_a   1.000
_cell.length_b   1.000
_cell.length_c   1.000
_cell.angle_alpha   90.00
_cell.angle_beta   90.00
_cell.angle_gamma   90.00
#
_symmetry.space_group_name_H-M   'P 1'
#
loop_
_entity.id
_entity.type
_entity.pdbx_description
1 polymer ?
#
loop_
_entity_poly.entity_id
_entity_poly.type
_entity_poly.pdbx_seq_one_letter_code
_entity_poly.pdbx_strand_id
1 'polypeptide(L)'
;MLASEYTEEARIVADDMAGESSGVVRRSGAHGPGAEHTTERNVQVAKTAESEETEEMHLDNGTDTESDEELELNRMISNIGFGRYQRRVLALCGLGWTADNAWMQCTACILPRVQRHYGVSNAKIGLMSSSMFLGLMCGALVWGPVSDRFGRLIPYRWTLVVSATFGLLASACPSFALLCVCLFGLGSGVGGNMPVDGAIFLEFIPREKRHLLTMLSVFFSLGSVVTSAVALALLPPFSCPDAGPCNVAVENNGWRYLLVTMSLLTIVMVVLRNGWFRLYETPKFLLQNKRRADVVMVLKKVATFNGKNARGDAQSSPILSESESESHAWLEWPEADVDCVSQRTDAGHVTRGWMHGAMSRLRGAVNVGSHIKLLRPLFAPGLRRTTLLVWAIWGIVAMGFTMFNVFLPKLLETHAPPSPGHSTQIAVYRDSLIYAISGVPGSLLGAWMVDTRLGRIYSMVLATSISGVALIGFAFAAKAHISALTVVASSVFGLTSTLMFAVIYAYTPEVFRPAVRGTACGMASAVGRVVGIVAPLVTGLLLEISTSVPLYVSVALLWMAAGCMFMLPIETRDIAA
;
A
#
# COMPACT_ATOMS: atom_id res chain seq x y z
N MET A 1 3.92 1.00 -41.55
CA MET A 1 4.56 -0.22 -42.09
C MET A 1 4.69 -1.33 -41.04
N LEU A 2 4.91 -1.04 -39.75
CA LEU A 2 4.93 -2.06 -38.68
C LEU A 2 3.53 -2.51 -38.18
N ALA A 3 2.45 -1.91 -38.68
CA ALA A 3 1.07 -2.31 -38.35
C ALA A 3 0.50 -3.40 -39.27
N SER A 4 1.15 -3.69 -40.41
CA SER A 4 0.72 -4.78 -41.31
C SER A 4 1.37 -6.12 -40.99
N GLU A 5 2.58 -6.13 -40.41
CA GLU A 5 3.27 -7.37 -40.01
C GLU A 5 2.59 -8.07 -38.82
N TYR A 6 1.99 -7.32 -37.88
CA TYR A 6 1.26 -7.90 -36.73
C TYR A 6 -0.04 -8.63 -37.14
N THR A 7 -0.67 -8.21 -38.24
CA THR A 7 -1.87 -8.87 -38.77
C THR A 7 -1.56 -10.14 -39.57
N GLU A 8 -0.34 -10.30 -40.05
CA GLU A 8 0.07 -11.44 -40.89
C GLU A 8 0.55 -12.61 -40.01
N GLU A 9 1.28 -12.36 -38.92
CA GLU A 9 1.65 -13.39 -37.94
C GLU A 9 0.43 -13.97 -37.20
N ALA A 10 -0.59 -13.15 -36.91
CA ALA A 10 -1.83 -13.62 -36.29
C ALA A 10 -2.68 -14.53 -37.21
N ARG A 11 -2.50 -14.41 -38.53
CA ARG A 11 -3.17 -15.26 -39.53
C ARG A 11 -2.48 -16.62 -39.67
N ILE A 12 -1.15 -16.64 -39.65
CA ILE A 12 -0.35 -17.86 -39.77
C ILE A 12 -0.57 -18.80 -38.56
N VAL A 13 -0.76 -18.25 -37.36
CA VAL A 13 -1.06 -19.06 -36.15
C VAL A 13 -2.49 -19.62 -36.14
N ALA A 14 -3.43 -18.98 -36.85
CA ALA A 14 -4.81 -19.45 -36.94
C ALA A 14 -4.98 -20.62 -37.94
N ASP A 15 -4.22 -20.61 -39.04
CA ASP A 15 -4.25 -21.70 -40.03
C ASP A 15 -3.54 -22.98 -39.54
N ASP A 16 -2.50 -22.85 -38.71
CA ASP A 16 -1.79 -24.00 -38.11
C ASP A 16 -2.67 -24.77 -37.09
N MET A 17 -3.64 -24.07 -36.46
CA MET A 17 -4.60 -24.68 -35.53
C MET A 17 -5.78 -25.37 -36.24
N ALA A 18 -5.98 -25.12 -37.54
CA ALA A 18 -7.03 -25.72 -38.35
C ALA A 18 -6.56 -26.97 -39.14
N GLY A 19 -5.25 -27.19 -39.24
CA GLY A 19 -4.63 -28.24 -40.07
C GLY A 19 -4.57 -29.65 -39.48
N GLU A 20 -4.89 -29.84 -38.19
CA GLU A 20 -4.64 -31.12 -37.48
C GLU A 20 -5.85 -32.09 -37.39
N SER A 21 -6.97 -31.84 -38.09
CA SER A 21 -8.14 -32.74 -38.04
C SER A 21 -8.63 -33.28 -39.37
N SER A 22 -7.75 -33.69 -40.28
CA SER A 22 -8.19 -34.45 -41.46
C SER A 22 -7.12 -35.38 -42.02
N GLY A 23 -7.12 -36.61 -41.52
CA GLY A 23 -6.44 -37.75 -42.12
C GLY A 23 -7.36 -38.96 -42.18
N VAL A 24 -7.42 -39.59 -43.35
CA VAL A 24 -7.93 -40.95 -43.65
C VAL A 24 -9.44 -41.06 -43.97
N VAL A 25 -9.78 -41.19 -45.26
CA VAL A 25 -10.22 -42.43 -45.94
C VAL A 25 -10.67 -42.09 -47.38
N ARG A 26 -10.03 -42.71 -48.38
CA ARG A 26 -10.45 -42.75 -49.79
C ARG A 26 -11.38 -43.95 -50.03
N ARG A 27 -12.49 -43.79 -50.76
CA ARG A 27 -12.90 -44.65 -51.91
C ARG A 27 -14.26 -44.26 -52.53
N SER A 28 -14.20 -43.98 -53.85
CA SER A 28 -15.02 -44.52 -54.95
C SER A 28 -16.55 -44.75 -54.79
N GLY A 29 -17.34 -44.02 -55.59
CA GLY A 29 -18.23 -44.59 -56.61
C GLY A 29 -19.67 -45.05 -56.24
N ALA A 30 -20.64 -44.29 -56.79
CA ALA A 30 -21.91 -44.72 -57.43
C ALA A 30 -23.17 -45.15 -56.60
N HIS A 31 -24.28 -44.47 -56.98
CA HIS A 31 -25.69 -44.92 -57.15
C HIS A 31 -26.63 -45.18 -55.94
N GLY A 32 -27.82 -44.56 -56.00
CA GLY A 32 -29.10 -45.15 -55.55
C GLY A 32 -29.84 -44.44 -54.39
N PRO A 33 -31.13 -44.04 -54.55
CA PRO A 33 -31.88 -43.24 -53.58
C PRO A 33 -32.70 -44.10 -52.60
N GLY A 34 -32.92 -43.61 -51.36
CA GLY A 34 -33.88 -44.23 -50.46
C GLY A 34 -33.89 -43.70 -49.03
N ALA A 35 -35.02 -43.08 -48.68
CA ALA A 35 -35.66 -43.10 -47.36
C ALA A 35 -35.20 -42.11 -46.27
N GLU A 36 -35.45 -40.84 -46.57
CA GLU A 36 -36.11 -39.75 -45.81
C GLU A 36 -36.64 -39.90 -44.36
N HIS A 37 -36.55 -41.01 -43.63
CA HIS A 37 -37.22 -41.11 -42.31
C HIS A 37 -36.33 -40.88 -41.07
N THR A 38 -35.04 -40.59 -41.24
CA THR A 38 -34.09 -40.37 -40.13
C THR A 38 -33.65 -38.91 -39.96
N THR A 39 -34.05 -38.01 -40.86
CA THR A 39 -33.57 -36.62 -40.86
C THR A 39 -34.37 -35.71 -39.92
N GLU A 40 -35.68 -35.95 -39.76
CA GLU A 40 -36.51 -35.07 -38.91
C GLU A 40 -36.22 -35.21 -37.41
N ARG A 41 -35.86 -36.41 -36.95
CA ARG A 41 -35.53 -36.63 -35.53
C ARG A 41 -34.20 -35.98 -35.13
N ASN A 42 -33.24 -35.90 -36.06
CA ASN A 42 -31.95 -35.24 -35.82
C ASN A 42 -32.03 -33.72 -35.99
N VAL A 43 -32.96 -33.21 -36.81
CA VAL A 43 -33.22 -31.76 -36.91
C VAL A 43 -33.98 -31.24 -35.67
N GLN A 44 -34.86 -32.04 -35.07
CA GLN A 44 -35.53 -31.65 -33.81
C GLN A 44 -34.53 -31.63 -32.63
N VAL A 45 -33.62 -32.60 -32.53
CA VAL A 45 -32.60 -32.64 -31.47
C VAL A 45 -31.55 -31.53 -31.65
N ALA A 46 -31.17 -31.19 -32.89
CA ALA A 46 -30.28 -30.06 -33.16
C ALA A 46 -30.94 -28.70 -32.85
N LYS A 47 -32.24 -28.53 -33.14
CA LYS A 47 -32.97 -27.30 -32.80
C LYS A 47 -33.25 -27.13 -31.31
N THR A 48 -33.32 -28.23 -30.55
CA THR A 48 -33.48 -28.16 -29.08
C THR A 48 -32.13 -27.88 -28.40
N ALA A 49 -31.02 -28.37 -28.97
CA ALA A 49 -29.66 -28.06 -28.51
C ALA A 49 -29.24 -26.61 -28.83
N GLU A 50 -29.65 -26.05 -29.97
CA GLU A 50 -29.42 -24.63 -30.29
C GLU A 50 -30.30 -23.68 -29.44
N SER A 51 -31.44 -24.13 -28.91
CA SER A 51 -32.24 -23.34 -27.96
C SER A 51 -31.76 -23.44 -26.52
N GLU A 52 -31.00 -24.48 -26.14
CA GLU A 52 -30.42 -24.62 -24.78
C GLU A 52 -28.99 -24.05 -24.68
N GLU A 53 -28.23 -23.94 -25.78
CA GLU A 53 -26.92 -23.24 -25.79
C GLU A 53 -27.01 -21.71 -25.86
N THR A 54 -28.20 -21.16 -26.09
CA THR A 54 -28.42 -19.70 -26.11
C THR A 54 -28.89 -19.12 -24.77
N GLU A 55 -29.13 -19.96 -23.74
CA GLU A 55 -29.56 -19.52 -22.39
C GLU A 55 -28.48 -19.61 -21.29
N GLU A 56 -27.30 -20.18 -21.57
CA GLU A 56 -26.14 -20.16 -20.64
C GLU A 56 -24.95 -19.36 -21.20
N MET A 57 -25.20 -18.14 -21.69
CA MET A 57 -24.14 -17.13 -21.84
C MET A 57 -24.61 -15.71 -21.53
N HIS A 58 -25.41 -15.56 -20.47
CA HIS A 58 -25.35 -14.38 -19.62
C HIS A 58 -24.25 -14.57 -18.57
N LEU A 59 -23.02 -14.82 -19.04
CA LEU A 59 -21.84 -14.48 -18.26
C LEU A 59 -21.81 -12.97 -18.21
N ASP A 60 -22.21 -12.45 -17.05
CA ASP A 60 -21.98 -11.11 -16.54
C ASP A 60 -20.68 -10.56 -17.15
N ASN A 61 -20.86 -9.78 -18.20
CA ASN A 61 -19.79 -9.19 -18.97
C ASN A 61 -19.28 -8.06 -18.06
N GLY A 62 -18.43 -8.41 -17.10
CA GLY A 62 -17.76 -7.50 -16.17
C GLY A 62 -16.74 -6.64 -16.90
N THR A 63 -17.16 -6.01 -18.00
CA THR A 63 -16.60 -4.72 -18.38
C THR A 63 -16.85 -3.80 -17.20
N ASP A 64 -15.83 -3.04 -16.80
CA ASP A 64 -15.98 -1.86 -15.95
C ASP A 64 -16.85 -0.83 -16.70
N THR A 65 -18.12 -1.15 -16.94
CA THR A 65 -19.17 -0.17 -17.18
C THR A 65 -19.39 0.48 -15.84
N GLU A 66 -18.54 1.46 -15.56
CA GLU A 66 -18.80 2.42 -14.50
C GLU A 66 -20.27 2.84 -14.64
N SER A 67 -21.09 2.47 -13.65
CA SER A 67 -22.53 2.75 -13.72
C SER A 67 -22.73 4.21 -14.08
N ASP A 68 -23.76 4.55 -14.87
CA ASP A 68 -24.01 5.93 -15.30
C ASP A 68 -23.97 6.93 -14.12
N GLU A 69 -24.40 6.47 -12.94
CA GLU A 69 -24.31 7.19 -11.67
C GLU A 69 -22.87 7.51 -11.20
N GLU A 70 -21.93 6.57 -11.33
CA GLU A 70 -20.53 6.77 -10.98
C GLU A 70 -19.83 7.70 -11.99
N LEU A 71 -20.20 7.62 -13.27
CA LEU A 71 -19.71 8.54 -14.31
C LEU A 71 -20.14 9.98 -13.99
N GLU A 72 -21.42 10.17 -13.66
CA GLU A 72 -22.01 11.45 -13.32
C GLU A 72 -21.41 12.01 -12.01
N LEU A 73 -21.17 11.15 -11.02
CA LEU A 73 -20.44 11.53 -9.81
C LEU A 73 -19.02 12.04 -10.12
N ASN A 74 -18.26 11.34 -10.96
CA ASN A 74 -16.91 11.79 -11.33
C ASN A 74 -16.96 13.11 -12.09
N ARG A 75 -17.96 13.32 -12.95
CA ARG A 75 -18.18 14.57 -13.67
C ARG A 75 -18.41 15.73 -12.70
N MET A 76 -19.27 15.54 -11.70
CA MET A 76 -19.49 16.53 -10.63
C MET A 76 -18.21 16.81 -9.83
N ILE A 77 -17.44 15.79 -9.46
CA ILE A 77 -16.17 15.98 -8.74
C ILE A 77 -15.17 16.76 -9.62
N SER A 78 -15.11 16.48 -10.92
CA SER A 78 -14.26 17.22 -11.87
C SER A 78 -14.68 18.68 -11.98
N ASN A 79 -15.98 18.97 -12.06
CA ASN A 79 -16.53 20.33 -12.08
C ASN A 79 -16.22 21.12 -10.79
N ILE A 80 -16.22 20.48 -9.61
CA ILE A 80 -15.78 21.11 -8.35
C ILE A 80 -14.28 21.48 -8.42
N GLY A 81 -13.48 20.65 -9.07
CA GLY A 81 -12.04 20.81 -9.23
C GLY A 81 -11.23 20.62 -7.93
N PHE A 82 -9.92 20.83 -8.03
CA PHE A 82 -8.99 20.68 -6.91
C PHE A 82 -8.83 21.99 -6.12
N GLY A 83 -9.64 22.17 -5.09
CA GLY A 83 -9.67 23.37 -4.25
C GLY A 83 -9.01 23.23 -2.89
N ARG A 84 -9.36 24.13 -1.96
CA ARG A 84 -8.81 24.17 -0.59
C ARG A 84 -9.26 22.97 0.25
N TYR A 85 -10.46 22.43 0.01
CA TYR A 85 -10.94 21.21 0.66
C TYR A 85 -10.01 20.05 0.36
N GLN A 86 -9.74 19.78 -0.92
CA GLN A 86 -8.89 18.67 -1.37
C GLN A 86 -7.45 18.78 -0.86
N ARG A 87 -6.88 20.00 -0.77
CA ARG A 87 -5.56 20.21 -0.14
C ARG A 87 -5.55 19.88 1.35
N ARG A 88 -6.63 20.17 2.07
CA ARG A 88 -6.77 19.79 3.49
C ARG A 88 -6.94 18.27 3.63
N VAL A 89 -7.71 17.63 2.75
CA VAL A 89 -7.80 16.16 2.70
C VAL A 89 -6.41 15.55 2.44
N LEU A 90 -5.65 16.07 1.48
CA LEU A 90 -4.26 15.64 1.22
C LEU A 90 -3.41 15.71 2.49
N ALA A 91 -3.41 16.86 3.17
CA ALA A 91 -2.61 17.05 4.37
C ALA A 91 -3.02 16.10 5.50
N LEU A 92 -4.32 15.91 5.74
CA LEU A 92 -4.82 15.06 6.83
C LEU A 92 -4.63 13.57 6.55
N CYS A 93 -4.87 13.11 5.33
CA CYS A 93 -4.53 11.75 4.90
C CYS A 93 -3.01 11.53 4.96
N GLY A 94 -2.23 12.56 4.59
CA GLY A 94 -0.77 12.59 4.72
C GLY A 94 -0.31 12.37 6.15
N LEU A 95 -0.94 13.00 7.15
CA LEU A 95 -0.61 12.77 8.57
C LEU A 95 -0.79 11.30 8.98
N GLY A 96 -1.80 10.61 8.44
CA GLY A 96 -1.97 9.16 8.63
C GLY A 96 -0.77 8.37 8.11
N TRP A 97 -0.34 8.66 6.88
CA TRP A 97 0.83 8.01 6.26
C TRP A 97 2.15 8.36 6.98
N THR A 98 2.28 9.58 7.49
CA THR A 98 3.39 9.97 8.37
C THR A 98 3.41 9.12 9.63
N ALA A 99 2.27 8.92 10.30
CA ALA A 99 2.19 8.05 11.48
C ALA A 99 2.59 6.61 11.15
N ASP A 100 2.22 6.11 9.97
CA ASP A 100 2.48 4.72 9.60
C ASP A 100 3.98 4.40 9.57
N ASN A 101 4.75 5.21 8.84
CA ASN A 101 6.19 5.02 8.79
C ASN A 101 6.89 5.44 10.09
N ALA A 102 6.34 6.44 10.79
CA ALA A 102 6.90 6.90 12.06
C ALA A 102 6.94 5.75 13.08
N TRP A 103 5.86 4.97 13.20
CA TRP A 103 5.82 3.83 14.12
C TRP A 103 6.71 2.66 13.70
N MET A 104 6.84 2.39 12.40
CA MET A 104 7.80 1.40 11.89
C MET A 104 9.24 1.81 12.20
N GLN A 105 9.60 3.07 11.93
CA GLN A 105 10.92 3.61 12.26
C GLN A 105 11.16 3.63 13.78
N CYS A 106 10.14 3.92 14.59
CA CYS A 106 10.24 3.93 16.05
C CYS A 106 10.63 2.54 16.56
N THR A 107 9.94 1.51 16.05
CA THR A 107 10.20 0.10 16.40
C THR A 107 11.64 -0.30 16.06
N ALA A 108 12.17 0.13 14.91
CA ALA A 108 13.56 -0.11 14.53
C ALA A 108 14.56 0.63 15.45
N CYS A 109 14.29 1.90 15.80
CA CYS A 109 15.19 2.71 16.64
C CYS A 109 15.34 2.19 18.08
N ILE A 110 14.27 1.69 18.67
CA ILE A 110 14.29 1.20 20.06
C ILE A 110 14.84 -0.23 20.19
N LEU A 111 14.99 -0.96 19.08
CA LEU A 111 15.34 -2.38 19.06
C LEU A 111 16.59 -2.72 19.90
N PRO A 112 17.74 -2.01 19.77
CA PRO A 112 18.93 -2.34 20.58
C PRO A 112 18.71 -2.14 22.08
N ARG A 113 17.92 -1.11 22.46
CA ARG A 113 17.67 -0.74 23.85
C ARG A 113 16.68 -1.66 24.53
N VAL A 114 15.64 -2.07 23.80
CA VAL A 114 14.70 -3.12 24.24
C VAL A 114 15.44 -4.44 24.40
N GLN A 115 16.33 -4.78 23.47
CA GLN A 115 17.14 -6.01 23.57
C GLN A 115 17.97 -6.02 24.86
N ARG A 116 18.65 -4.91 25.17
CA ARG A 116 19.45 -4.76 26.39
C ARG A 116 18.59 -4.75 27.67
N HIS A 117 17.42 -4.11 27.65
CA HIS A 117 16.54 -4.02 28.82
C HIS A 117 16.00 -5.39 29.25
N TYR A 118 15.54 -6.20 28.29
CA TYR A 118 14.94 -7.51 28.57
C TYR A 118 15.94 -8.68 28.50
N GLY A 119 17.21 -8.43 28.17
CA GLY A 119 18.23 -9.48 28.02
C GLY A 119 17.89 -10.50 26.93
N VAL A 120 17.30 -10.05 25.82
CA VAL A 120 16.79 -10.94 24.76
C VAL A 120 17.91 -11.32 23.79
N SER A 121 17.99 -12.60 23.40
CA SER A 121 18.98 -13.08 22.42
C SER A 121 18.72 -12.54 21.00
N ASN A 122 19.74 -12.62 20.13
CA ASN A 122 19.62 -12.20 18.74
C ASN A 122 18.53 -13.00 17.99
N ALA A 123 18.36 -14.31 18.24
CA ALA A 123 17.27 -15.09 17.60
C ALA A 123 15.87 -14.55 17.93
N LYS A 124 15.66 -14.03 19.15
CA LYS A 124 14.33 -13.66 19.64
C LYS A 124 13.99 -12.20 19.40
N ILE A 125 14.97 -11.31 19.24
CA ILE A 125 14.69 -9.87 19.09
C ILE A 125 13.91 -9.55 17.81
N GLY A 126 14.04 -10.39 16.77
CA GLY A 126 13.25 -10.28 15.53
C GLY A 126 11.74 -10.35 15.77
N LEU A 127 11.29 -11.06 16.82
CA LEU A 127 9.87 -11.17 17.16
C LEU A 127 9.21 -9.82 17.43
N MET A 128 9.98 -8.84 17.92
CA MET A 128 9.51 -7.48 18.15
C MET A 128 9.01 -6.83 16.87
N SER A 129 9.86 -6.71 15.85
CA SER A 129 9.49 -6.09 14.58
C SER A 129 8.49 -6.95 13.80
N SER A 130 8.60 -8.28 13.86
CA SER A 130 7.64 -9.19 13.25
C SER A 130 6.24 -9.06 13.84
N SER A 131 6.11 -8.83 15.16
CA SER A 131 4.80 -8.60 15.80
C SER A 131 4.13 -7.31 15.28
N MET A 132 4.91 -6.25 15.08
CA MET A 132 4.45 -4.98 14.48
C MET A 132 3.98 -5.19 13.03
N PHE A 133 4.77 -5.88 12.19
CA PHE A 133 4.38 -6.19 10.81
C PHE A 133 3.16 -7.11 10.72
N LEU A 134 3.04 -8.07 11.63
CA LEU A 134 1.87 -8.95 11.70
C LEU A 134 0.62 -8.15 12.06
N GLY A 135 0.75 -7.20 12.99
CA GLY A 135 -0.29 -6.22 13.29
C GLY A 135 -0.68 -5.42 12.06
N LEU A 136 0.29 -4.88 11.33
CA LEU A 136 0.08 -4.09 10.11
C LEU A 136 -0.67 -4.87 9.02
N MET A 137 -0.36 -6.17 8.85
CA MET A 137 -1.09 -7.05 7.96
C MET A 137 -2.53 -7.26 8.41
N CYS A 138 -2.74 -7.66 9.67
CA CYS A 138 -4.08 -7.91 10.21
C CYS A 138 -4.95 -6.64 10.20
N GLY A 139 -4.35 -5.49 10.52
CA GLY A 139 -4.99 -4.19 10.48
C GLY A 139 -5.55 -3.86 9.10
N ALA A 140 -4.75 -4.01 8.05
CA ALA A 140 -5.24 -3.75 6.69
C ALA A 140 -6.37 -4.70 6.27
N LEU A 141 -6.30 -5.97 6.66
CA LEU A 141 -7.33 -6.98 6.37
C LEU A 141 -8.64 -6.71 7.10
N VAL A 142 -8.59 -6.07 8.27
CA VAL A 142 -9.77 -5.75 9.08
C VAL A 142 -10.35 -4.39 8.72
N TRP A 143 -9.53 -3.33 8.68
CA TRP A 143 -10.00 -1.96 8.49
C TRP A 143 -10.53 -1.68 7.08
N GLY A 144 -10.05 -2.38 6.05
CA GLY A 144 -10.58 -2.28 4.68
C GLY A 144 -12.07 -2.64 4.60
N PRO A 145 -12.47 -3.89 4.92
CA PRO A 145 -13.89 -4.28 4.93
C PRO A 145 -14.75 -3.47 5.89
N VAL A 146 -14.20 -3.03 7.03
CA VAL A 146 -14.91 -2.13 7.96
C VAL A 146 -15.19 -0.78 7.29
N SER A 147 -14.22 -0.24 6.55
CA SER A 147 -14.36 0.99 5.76
C SER A 147 -15.42 0.87 4.68
N ASP A 148 -15.47 -0.27 3.98
CA ASP A 148 -16.45 -0.53 2.93
C ASP A 148 -17.87 -0.70 3.48
N ARG A 149 -18.02 -1.27 4.68
CA ARG A 149 -19.34 -1.54 5.26
C ARG A 149 -19.94 -0.36 6.01
N PHE A 150 -19.12 0.35 6.80
CA PHE A 150 -19.61 1.34 7.76
C PHE A 150 -19.28 2.78 7.37
N GLY A 151 -18.52 2.98 6.29
CA GLY A 151 -18.09 4.30 5.84
C GLY A 151 -16.62 4.53 6.14
N ARG A 152 -16.02 5.43 5.36
CA ARG A 152 -14.59 5.72 5.43
C ARG A 152 -14.21 6.42 6.73
N LEU A 153 -15.13 7.21 7.29
CA LEU A 153 -14.87 8.05 8.45
C LEU A 153 -14.67 7.27 9.76
N ILE A 154 -15.25 6.07 9.90
CA ILE A 154 -15.11 5.29 11.13
C ILE A 154 -13.68 4.78 11.28
N PRO A 155 -13.11 4.02 10.33
CA PRO A 155 -11.70 3.65 10.38
C PRO A 155 -10.78 4.86 10.46
N TYR A 156 -11.05 5.91 9.66
CA TYR A 156 -10.27 7.16 9.67
C TYR A 156 -10.11 7.77 11.07
N ARG A 157 -11.14 7.69 11.92
CA ARG A 157 -11.10 8.25 13.28
C ARG A 157 -10.40 7.33 14.27
N TRP A 158 -10.57 6.02 14.13
CA TRP A 158 -10.21 5.04 15.16
C TRP A 158 -8.82 4.42 14.99
N THR A 159 -8.32 4.28 13.76
CA THR A 159 -7.01 3.64 13.50
C THR A 159 -5.87 4.29 14.27
N LEU A 160 -5.75 5.62 14.22
CA LEU A 160 -4.70 6.35 14.97
C LEU A 160 -4.95 6.36 16.49
N VAL A 161 -6.20 6.30 16.94
CA VAL A 161 -6.53 6.18 18.37
C VAL A 161 -6.03 4.84 18.90
N VAL A 162 -6.26 3.76 18.16
CA VAL A 162 -5.75 2.42 18.47
C VAL A 162 -4.21 2.44 18.53
N SER A 163 -3.56 3.00 17.50
CA SER A 163 -2.08 3.10 17.46
C SER A 163 -1.51 3.87 18.65
N ALA A 164 -2.07 5.04 18.97
CA ALA A 164 -1.62 5.86 20.10
C ALA A 164 -1.84 5.17 21.45
N THR A 165 -2.97 4.49 21.63
CA THR A 165 -3.30 3.79 22.87
C THR A 165 -2.33 2.63 23.11
N PHE A 166 -2.14 1.77 22.12
CA PHE A 166 -1.20 0.65 22.23
C PHE A 166 0.26 1.10 22.28
N GLY A 167 0.62 2.23 21.68
CA GLY A 167 1.94 2.86 21.82
C GLY A 167 2.23 3.31 23.25
N LEU A 168 1.24 3.92 23.89
CA LEU A 168 1.36 4.33 25.28
C LEU A 168 1.44 3.10 26.21
N LEU A 169 0.63 2.08 25.97
CA LEU A 169 0.70 0.81 26.70
C LEU A 169 2.05 0.11 26.50
N ALA A 170 2.59 0.08 25.28
CA ALA A 170 3.89 -0.49 24.96
C ALA A 170 5.02 0.15 25.78
N SER A 171 4.94 1.46 26.03
CA SER A 171 5.93 2.18 26.84
C SER A 171 5.97 1.72 28.31
N ALA A 172 4.88 1.16 28.82
CA ALA A 172 4.74 0.72 30.21
C ALA A 172 4.90 -0.81 30.37
N CYS A 173 5.18 -1.56 29.30
CA CYS A 173 5.28 -3.01 29.38
C CYS A 173 6.42 -3.46 30.33
N PRO A 174 6.17 -4.44 31.23
CA PRO A 174 7.19 -5.03 32.10
C PRO A 174 7.84 -6.29 31.50
N SER A 175 7.30 -6.84 30.40
CA SER A 175 7.83 -8.06 29.77
C SER A 175 7.92 -7.92 28.25
N PHE A 176 8.89 -8.61 27.66
CA PHE A 176 9.11 -8.61 26.20
C PHE A 176 7.91 -9.15 25.43
N ALA A 177 7.27 -10.22 25.92
CA ALA A 177 6.10 -10.80 25.26
C ALA A 177 4.92 -9.82 25.24
N LEU A 178 4.67 -9.12 26.35
CA LEU A 178 3.61 -8.11 26.40
C LEU A 178 3.93 -6.90 25.52
N LEU A 179 5.21 -6.52 25.41
CA LEU A 179 5.65 -5.51 24.44
C LEU A 179 5.30 -5.94 23.01
N CYS A 180 5.60 -7.18 22.60
CA CYS A 180 5.21 -7.70 21.28
C CYS A 180 3.69 -7.68 21.05
N VAL A 181 2.88 -8.02 22.06
CA VAL A 181 1.41 -7.94 21.95
C VAL A 181 0.93 -6.49 21.77
N CYS A 182 1.49 -5.55 22.54
CA CYS A 182 1.17 -4.13 22.37
C CYS A 182 1.62 -3.60 21.01
N LEU A 183 2.80 -4.00 20.51
CA LEU A 183 3.28 -3.62 19.17
C LEU A 183 2.42 -4.23 18.05
N PHE A 184 1.90 -5.44 18.23
CA PHE A 184 0.89 -6.01 17.33
C PHE A 184 -0.39 -5.16 17.32
N GLY A 185 -0.91 -4.80 18.50
CA GLY A 185 -2.08 -3.92 18.62
C GLY A 185 -1.85 -2.55 17.96
N LEU A 186 -0.67 -1.96 18.18
CA LEU A 186 -0.24 -0.72 17.54
C LEU A 186 -0.18 -0.87 16.01
N GLY A 187 0.47 -1.92 15.52
CA GLY A 187 0.57 -2.23 14.10
C GLY A 187 -0.80 -2.40 13.45
N SER A 188 -1.77 -2.98 14.17
CA SER A 188 -3.14 -3.14 13.66
C SER A 188 -3.88 -1.82 13.42
N GLY A 189 -3.58 -0.78 14.20
CA GLY A 189 -4.11 0.56 13.96
C GLY A 189 -3.45 1.20 12.73
N VAL A 190 -2.12 1.23 12.73
CA VAL A 190 -1.30 1.78 11.64
C VAL A 190 -1.62 1.13 10.29
N GLY A 191 -1.71 -0.20 10.23
CA GLY A 191 -1.95 -0.92 8.98
C GLY A 191 -3.28 -0.62 8.30
N GLY A 192 -4.26 -0.10 9.04
CA GLY A 192 -5.54 0.32 8.49
C GLY A 192 -5.53 1.71 7.85
N ASN A 193 -4.59 2.59 8.19
CA ASN A 193 -4.54 3.95 7.66
C ASN A 193 -4.26 3.95 6.16
N MET A 194 -3.22 3.25 5.72
CA MET A 194 -2.80 3.24 4.32
C MET A 194 -3.95 2.97 3.32
N PRO A 195 -4.76 1.90 3.45
CA PRO A 195 -5.88 1.67 2.53
C PRO A 195 -7.03 2.68 2.70
N VAL A 196 -7.35 3.08 3.93
CA VAL A 196 -8.48 3.98 4.23
C VAL A 196 -8.20 5.40 3.73
N ASP A 197 -7.02 5.93 4.05
CA ASP A 197 -6.63 7.30 3.68
C ASP A 197 -6.41 7.44 2.18
N GLY A 198 -5.88 6.41 1.53
CA GLY A 198 -5.78 6.36 0.07
C GLY A 198 -7.15 6.40 -0.60
N ALA A 199 -8.11 5.60 -0.11
CA ALA A 199 -9.47 5.58 -0.63
C ALA A 199 -10.17 6.94 -0.46
N ILE A 200 -10.13 7.51 0.75
CA ILE A 200 -10.72 8.84 1.04
C ILE A 200 -10.16 9.88 0.08
N PHE A 201 -8.84 9.92 -0.06
CA PHE A 201 -8.19 10.92 -0.89
C PHE A 201 -8.62 10.82 -2.36
N LEU A 202 -8.64 9.60 -2.91
CA LEU A 202 -9.04 9.36 -4.30
C LEU A 202 -10.52 9.63 -4.55
N GLU A 203 -11.38 9.34 -3.57
CA GLU A 203 -12.84 9.56 -3.68
C GLU A 203 -13.25 11.04 -3.60
N PHE A 204 -12.35 11.93 -3.18
CA PHE A 204 -12.56 13.39 -3.18
C PHE A 204 -11.83 14.13 -4.32
N ILE A 205 -11.05 13.43 -5.14
CA ILE A 205 -10.17 14.04 -6.14
C ILE A 205 -10.65 13.82 -7.58
N PRO A 206 -10.60 14.87 -8.43
CA PRO A 206 -10.81 14.76 -9.86
C PRO A 206 -9.87 13.75 -10.52
N ARG A 207 -10.34 13.04 -11.55
CA ARG A 207 -9.57 12.00 -12.25
C ARG A 207 -8.20 12.49 -12.73
N GLU A 208 -8.15 13.73 -13.22
CA GLU A 208 -6.98 14.40 -13.79
C GLU A 208 -5.89 14.67 -12.75
N LYS A 209 -6.26 14.74 -11.46
CA LYS A 209 -5.35 15.03 -10.33
C LYS A 209 -5.05 13.82 -9.45
N ARG A 210 -5.49 12.61 -9.82
CA ARG A 210 -5.22 11.38 -9.05
C ARG A 210 -3.72 11.05 -8.91
N HIS A 211 -2.87 11.54 -9.80
CA HIS A 211 -1.41 11.43 -9.69
C HIS A 211 -0.86 12.04 -8.38
N LEU A 212 -1.57 12.97 -7.75
CA LEU A 212 -1.21 13.55 -6.45
C LEU A 212 -1.22 12.53 -5.31
N LEU A 213 -1.77 11.32 -5.50
CA LEU A 213 -1.65 10.22 -4.54
C LEU A 213 -0.18 9.90 -4.24
N THR A 214 0.70 10.04 -5.24
CA THR A 214 2.15 9.85 -5.09
C THR A 214 2.76 10.79 -4.06
N MET A 215 2.17 11.99 -3.83
CA MET A 215 2.65 12.93 -2.81
C MET A 215 2.45 12.39 -1.38
N LEU A 216 1.55 11.44 -1.15
CA LEU A 216 1.44 10.77 0.15
C LEU A 216 2.71 9.98 0.52
N SER A 217 3.50 9.53 -0.45
CA SER A 217 4.80 8.88 -0.20
C SER A 217 5.83 9.82 0.43
N VAL A 218 5.72 11.13 0.19
CA VAL A 218 6.56 12.15 0.83
C VAL A 218 6.21 12.22 2.33
N PHE A 219 4.92 12.19 2.66
CA PHE A 219 4.45 12.14 4.05
C PHE A 219 4.89 10.87 4.77
N PHE A 220 4.90 9.73 4.08
CA PHE A 220 5.46 8.48 4.60
C PHE A 220 6.95 8.67 4.96
N SER A 221 7.75 9.22 4.05
CA SER A 221 9.17 9.48 4.30
C SER A 221 9.39 10.46 5.46
N LEU A 222 8.56 11.52 5.56
CA LEU A 222 8.59 12.47 6.67
C LEU A 222 8.41 11.79 8.05
N GLY A 223 7.60 10.73 8.13
CA GLY A 223 7.42 9.96 9.36
C GLY A 223 8.72 9.37 9.91
N SER A 224 9.57 8.83 9.02
CA SER A 224 10.89 8.31 9.42
C SER A 224 11.82 9.42 9.91
N VAL A 225 11.81 10.59 9.25
CA VAL A 225 12.65 11.73 9.63
C VAL A 225 12.27 12.24 11.01
N VAL A 226 10.98 12.47 11.26
CA VAL A 226 10.48 12.93 12.56
C VAL A 226 10.88 11.95 13.66
N THR A 227 10.69 10.66 13.42
CA THR A 227 11.00 9.63 14.43
C THR A 227 12.49 9.52 14.70
N SER A 228 13.33 9.51 13.66
CA SER A 228 14.79 9.48 13.82
C SER A 228 15.32 10.73 14.52
N ALA A 229 14.71 11.90 14.31
CA ALA A 229 15.08 13.14 15.00
C ALA A 229 14.73 13.08 16.50
N VAL A 230 13.51 12.62 16.84
CA VAL A 230 13.11 12.42 18.23
C VAL A 230 13.94 11.33 18.91
N ALA A 231 14.26 10.25 18.19
CA ALA A 231 15.13 9.18 18.66
C ALA A 231 16.55 9.69 18.97
N LEU A 232 17.13 10.54 18.12
CA LEU A 232 18.42 11.19 18.38
C LEU A 232 18.40 12.08 19.63
N ALA A 233 17.29 12.77 19.89
CA ALA A 233 17.16 13.63 21.06
C ALA A 233 16.96 12.83 22.37
N LEU A 234 16.25 11.70 22.33
CA LEU A 234 15.84 10.98 23.54
C LEU A 234 16.65 9.72 23.84
N LEU A 235 17.13 8.98 22.84
CA LEU A 235 17.79 7.70 23.10
C LEU A 235 19.19 7.87 23.69
N PRO A 236 20.11 8.71 23.16
CA PRO A 236 21.44 8.84 23.75
C PRO A 236 21.48 9.30 25.22
N PRO A 237 20.74 10.34 25.65
CA PRO A 237 20.85 10.83 27.04
C PRO A 237 20.12 9.95 28.07
N PHE A 238 19.14 9.13 27.64
CA PHE A 238 18.32 8.31 28.52
C PHE A 238 18.53 6.80 28.32
N SER A 239 19.65 6.39 27.73
CA SER A 239 20.04 4.99 27.58
C SER A 239 21.30 4.67 28.37
N CYS A 240 21.52 3.38 28.61
CA CYS A 240 22.77 2.89 29.19
C CYS A 240 23.99 3.44 28.44
N PRO A 241 25.07 3.82 29.14
CA PRO A 241 26.34 4.14 28.50
C PRO A 241 26.92 2.94 27.74
N ASP A 242 27.75 3.23 26.74
CA ASP A 242 28.37 2.23 25.85
C ASP A 242 29.38 1.34 26.60
N ALA A 243 30.07 1.91 27.58
CA ALA A 243 31.03 1.22 28.43
C ALA A 243 30.70 1.43 29.91
N GLY A 244 30.79 0.34 30.69
CA GLY A 244 30.57 0.35 32.14
C GLY A 244 29.33 -0.42 32.60
N PRO A 245 29.19 -0.66 33.92
CA PRO A 245 28.00 -1.26 34.49
C PRO A 245 26.80 -0.32 34.26
N CYS A 246 25.66 -0.88 33.86
CA CYS A 246 24.42 -0.13 33.68
C CYS A 246 23.30 -0.78 34.48
N ASN A 247 22.58 0.02 35.27
CA ASN A 247 21.32 -0.41 35.86
C ASN A 247 20.19 -0.19 34.84
N VAL A 248 19.86 -1.26 34.10
CA VAL A 248 18.86 -1.24 33.04
C VAL A 248 17.46 -0.81 33.48
N ALA A 249 17.13 -0.87 34.78
CA ALA A 249 15.83 -0.45 35.29
C ALA A 249 15.70 1.08 35.38
N VAL A 250 16.80 1.78 35.62
CA VAL A 250 16.80 3.24 35.88
C VAL A 250 17.41 4.00 34.70
N GLU A 251 18.52 3.50 34.14
CA GLU A 251 19.34 4.22 33.16
C GLU A 251 18.97 3.91 31.71
N ASN A 252 18.13 2.90 31.43
CA ASN A 252 17.76 2.48 30.08
C ASN A 252 16.28 2.75 29.75
N ASN A 253 15.79 3.94 30.10
CA ASN A 253 14.38 4.31 29.94
C ASN A 253 14.09 5.10 28.65
N GLY A 254 15.10 5.41 27.83
CA GLY A 254 14.95 6.18 26.59
C GLY A 254 13.98 5.56 25.59
N TRP A 255 13.93 4.24 25.49
CA TRP A 255 12.97 3.56 24.59
C TRP A 255 11.51 3.76 25.06
N ARG A 256 11.27 3.81 26.37
CA ARG A 256 9.94 4.12 26.93
C ARG A 256 9.57 5.56 26.62
N TYR A 257 10.48 6.50 26.84
CA TYR A 257 10.25 7.92 26.54
C TYR A 257 10.01 8.19 25.06
N LEU A 258 10.71 7.47 24.16
CA LEU A 258 10.44 7.56 22.73
C LEU A 258 9.04 7.06 22.40
N LEU A 259 8.61 5.90 22.92
CA LEU A 259 7.24 5.39 22.72
C LEU A 259 6.17 6.34 23.25
N VAL A 260 6.37 6.94 24.44
CA VAL A 260 5.46 7.96 24.99
C VAL A 260 5.39 9.18 24.08
N THR A 261 6.54 9.69 23.64
CA THR A 261 6.61 10.90 22.79
C THR A 261 5.93 10.66 21.44
N MET A 262 6.17 9.49 20.82
CA MET A 262 5.50 9.12 19.57
C MET A 262 3.99 8.91 19.75
N SER A 263 3.56 8.40 20.91
CA SER A 263 2.14 8.29 21.26
C SER A 263 1.49 9.67 21.39
N LEU A 264 2.14 10.61 22.09
CA LEU A 264 1.67 11.99 22.22
C LEU A 264 1.60 12.69 20.85
N LEU A 265 2.62 12.51 20.00
CA LEU A 265 2.61 13.04 18.64
C LEU A 265 1.44 12.46 17.82
N THR A 266 1.16 11.16 17.97
CA THR A 266 0.01 10.52 17.31
C THR A 266 -1.32 11.04 17.86
N ILE A 267 -1.43 11.32 19.16
CA ILE A 267 -2.62 11.96 19.76
C ILE A 267 -2.83 13.36 19.18
N VAL A 268 -1.76 14.14 19.00
CA VAL A 268 -1.86 15.45 18.32
C VAL A 268 -2.39 15.26 16.89
N MET A 269 -1.90 14.26 16.15
CA MET A 269 -2.44 13.93 14.81
C MET A 269 -3.92 13.56 14.86
N VAL A 270 -4.36 12.77 15.86
CA VAL A 270 -5.79 12.44 16.08
C VAL A 270 -6.62 13.70 16.31
N VAL A 271 -6.15 14.62 17.15
CA VAL A 271 -6.84 15.89 17.43
C VAL A 271 -6.92 16.76 16.19
N LEU A 272 -5.84 16.87 15.42
CA LEU A 272 -5.84 17.59 14.14
C LEU A 272 -6.81 16.97 13.13
N ARG A 273 -6.83 15.63 13.05
CA ARG A 273 -7.66 14.85 12.13
C ARG A 273 -9.16 14.93 12.46
N ASN A 274 -9.52 15.00 13.74
CA ASN A 274 -10.90 14.91 14.20
C ASN A 274 -11.49 16.25 14.68
N GLY A 275 -10.66 17.16 15.18
CA GLY A 275 -11.09 18.43 15.80
C GLY A 275 -10.91 19.66 14.93
N TRP A 276 -9.83 19.74 14.14
CA TRP A 276 -9.51 20.95 13.36
C TRP A 276 -10.34 21.07 12.06
N PHE A 277 -10.66 19.93 11.44
CA PHE A 277 -11.35 19.91 10.17
C PHE A 277 -12.33 18.74 10.10
N ARG A 278 -13.60 19.05 9.86
CA ARG A 278 -14.63 18.02 9.73
C ARG A 278 -14.60 17.44 8.33
N LEU A 279 -13.94 16.29 8.21
CA LEU A 279 -14.00 15.49 6.98
C LEU A 279 -15.42 14.94 6.80
N TYR A 280 -15.99 15.15 5.62
CA TYR A 280 -17.27 14.56 5.22
C TYR A 280 -17.10 13.11 4.77
N GLU A 281 -18.17 12.33 4.85
CA GLU A 281 -18.17 10.98 4.30
C GLU A 281 -17.99 11.05 2.79
N THR A 282 -17.33 10.05 2.21
CA THR A 282 -16.97 10.13 0.79
C THR A 282 -18.19 10.02 -0.12
N PRO A 283 -18.26 10.81 -1.21
CA PRO A 283 -19.38 10.78 -2.14
C PRO A 283 -19.60 9.39 -2.75
N LYS A 284 -18.52 8.67 -3.08
CA LYS A 284 -18.61 7.34 -3.67
C LYS A 284 -19.21 6.31 -2.70
N PHE A 285 -18.81 6.31 -1.44
CA PHE A 285 -19.44 5.46 -0.42
C PHE A 285 -20.93 5.76 -0.23
N LEU A 286 -21.31 7.05 -0.22
CA LEU A 286 -22.70 7.45 -0.07
C LEU A 286 -23.56 7.02 -1.26
N LEU A 287 -23.02 7.14 -2.48
CA LEU A 287 -23.67 6.69 -3.70
C LEU A 287 -23.90 5.18 -3.70
N GLN A 288 -22.88 4.39 -3.36
CA GLN A 288 -22.97 2.93 -3.28
C GLN A 288 -23.98 2.44 -2.23
N ASN A 289 -24.21 3.22 -1.17
CA ASN A 289 -25.24 2.94 -0.17
C ASN A 289 -26.62 3.56 -0.51
N LYS A 290 -26.83 3.98 -1.76
CA LYS A 290 -28.09 4.57 -2.26
C LYS A 290 -28.52 5.86 -1.54
N ARG A 291 -27.59 6.59 -0.93
CA ARG A 291 -27.85 7.84 -0.19
C ARG A 291 -27.64 9.07 -1.10
N ARG A 292 -28.39 9.15 -2.21
CA ARG A 292 -28.21 10.18 -3.25
C ARG A 292 -28.34 11.62 -2.72
N ALA A 293 -29.30 11.88 -1.82
CA ALA A 293 -29.47 13.19 -1.20
C ALA A 293 -28.24 13.64 -0.39
N ASP A 294 -27.59 12.72 0.30
CA ASP A 294 -26.36 13.00 1.06
C ASP A 294 -25.17 13.27 0.14
N VAL A 295 -25.09 12.59 -1.02
CA VAL A 295 -24.07 12.84 -2.05
C VAL A 295 -24.12 14.30 -2.49
N VAL A 296 -25.29 14.77 -2.93
CA VAL A 296 -25.49 16.15 -3.36
C VAL A 296 -25.16 17.14 -2.24
N MET A 297 -25.59 16.85 -1.01
CA MET A 297 -25.29 17.71 0.14
C MET A 297 -23.78 17.82 0.41
N VAL A 298 -23.05 16.70 0.36
CA VAL A 298 -21.59 16.69 0.56
C VAL A 298 -20.91 17.45 -0.57
N LEU A 299 -21.26 17.20 -1.83
CA LEU A 299 -20.68 17.88 -2.98
C LEU A 299 -20.94 19.39 -2.94
N LYS A 300 -22.16 19.83 -2.61
CA LYS A 300 -22.49 21.25 -2.39
C LYS A 300 -21.62 21.84 -1.28
N LYS A 301 -21.48 21.18 -0.13
CA LYS A 301 -20.62 21.65 0.97
C LYS A 301 -19.14 21.76 0.55
N VAL A 302 -18.63 20.81 -0.23
CA VAL A 302 -17.25 20.85 -0.75
C VAL A 302 -17.08 21.99 -1.75
N ALA A 303 -18.03 22.17 -2.69
CA ALA A 303 -18.03 23.27 -3.65
C ALA A 303 -18.06 24.63 -2.94
N THR A 304 -18.98 24.81 -1.99
CA THR A 304 -19.07 26.03 -1.17
C THR A 304 -17.79 26.25 -0.36
N PHE A 305 -17.17 25.21 0.19
CA PHE A 305 -15.92 25.34 0.93
C PHE A 305 -14.76 25.81 0.04
N ASN A 306 -14.71 25.32 -1.20
CA ASN A 306 -13.74 25.75 -2.19
C ASN A 306 -14.01 27.20 -2.64
N GLY A 307 -15.27 27.62 -2.75
CA GLY A 307 -15.70 28.97 -3.16
C GLY A 307 -15.68 30.05 -2.07
N LYS A 308 -16.01 29.74 -0.80
CA LYS A 308 -16.12 30.67 0.35
C LYS A 308 -14.85 31.47 0.66
N ASN A 309 -13.75 31.08 0.06
CA ASN A 309 -12.41 31.48 0.40
C ASN A 309 -11.67 32.09 -0.82
N ALA A 310 -12.21 31.95 -2.03
CA ALA A 310 -11.78 32.70 -3.22
C ALA A 310 -12.14 34.19 -3.10
N ARG A 311 -13.10 34.55 -2.25
CA ARG A 311 -13.51 35.92 -1.94
C ARG A 311 -12.58 36.65 -0.96
N GLY A 312 -11.51 36.00 -0.50
CA GLY A 312 -10.51 36.60 0.39
C GLY A 312 -9.51 37.53 -0.29
N ASP A 313 -9.41 37.50 -1.62
CA ASP A 313 -8.44 38.29 -2.41
C ASP A 313 -9.11 39.22 -3.45
N ALA A 314 -10.42 39.47 -3.35
CA ALA A 314 -11.11 40.40 -4.25
C ALA A 314 -12.13 41.27 -3.50
N GLN A 315 -11.79 42.55 -3.42
CA GLN A 315 -12.56 43.62 -2.81
C GLN A 315 -13.86 43.91 -3.59
N SER A 316 -14.94 44.12 -2.82
CA SER A 316 -16.20 44.83 -3.15
C SER A 316 -17.07 44.35 -4.33
N SER A 317 -18.27 43.82 -4.01
CA SER A 317 -19.57 44.40 -4.40
C SER A 317 -20.77 43.62 -3.81
N PRO A 318 -21.85 44.29 -3.35
CA PRO A 318 -23.00 43.68 -2.70
C PRO A 318 -24.20 43.55 -3.65
N ILE A 319 -24.16 42.65 -4.62
CA ILE A 319 -25.36 42.24 -5.38
C ILE A 319 -25.13 40.80 -5.83
N LEU A 320 -25.47 39.76 -5.06
CA LEU A 320 -25.65 38.39 -5.59
C LEU A 320 -26.42 37.55 -4.54
N SER A 321 -27.76 37.60 -4.56
CA SER A 321 -28.61 36.61 -3.90
C SER A 321 -29.38 35.71 -4.89
N GLU A 322 -29.28 35.98 -6.20
CA GLU A 322 -29.96 35.20 -7.25
C GLU A 322 -29.02 34.32 -8.09
N SER A 323 -27.71 34.61 -8.16
CA SER A 323 -26.77 33.83 -9.01
C SER A 323 -26.23 32.54 -8.37
N GLU A 324 -26.46 32.30 -7.07
CA GLU A 324 -26.04 31.04 -6.42
C GLU A 324 -26.97 29.87 -6.78
N SER A 325 -28.19 30.15 -7.25
CA SER A 325 -29.15 29.11 -7.67
C SER A 325 -28.83 28.56 -9.07
N GLU A 326 -28.36 29.38 -10.01
CA GLU A 326 -28.00 28.94 -11.37
C GLU A 326 -26.58 28.34 -11.44
N SER A 327 -25.65 28.79 -10.60
CA SER A 327 -24.24 28.34 -10.62
C SER A 327 -24.00 26.93 -10.09
N HIS A 328 -25.02 26.31 -9.47
CA HIS A 328 -24.98 24.93 -8.98
C HIS A 328 -26.02 24.02 -9.66
N ALA A 329 -26.58 24.40 -10.82
CA ALA A 329 -27.55 23.57 -11.56
C ALA A 329 -26.97 22.18 -11.95
N TRP A 330 -25.66 22.08 -12.14
CA TRP A 330 -24.94 20.82 -12.38
C TRP A 330 -24.76 19.93 -11.13
N LEU A 331 -25.18 20.39 -9.94
CA LEU A 331 -25.23 19.59 -8.70
C LEU A 331 -26.62 19.00 -8.45
N GLU A 332 -27.56 19.15 -9.39
CA GLU A 332 -28.86 18.49 -9.33
C GLU A 332 -28.71 17.07 -9.90
N TRP A 333 -28.98 16.08 -9.06
CA TRP A 333 -28.96 14.68 -9.46
C TRP A 333 -30.26 14.38 -10.24
N PRO A 334 -30.20 13.73 -11.42
CA PRO A 334 -31.41 13.40 -12.17
C PRO A 334 -32.33 12.51 -11.34
N GLU A 335 -33.51 13.06 -11.01
CA GLU A 335 -34.63 12.50 -10.24
C GLU A 335 -34.22 11.64 -9.03
N ALA A 336 -33.88 12.32 -7.93
CA ALA A 336 -34.03 11.77 -6.59
C ALA A 336 -35.44 12.09 -6.10
N ASP A 337 -36.33 11.09 -6.01
CA ASP A 337 -37.58 11.21 -5.26
C ASP A 337 -37.28 11.77 -3.86
N VAL A 338 -37.87 12.93 -3.57
CA VAL A 338 -37.59 13.75 -2.38
C VAL A 338 -38.30 13.21 -1.11
N ASP A 339 -38.88 12.01 -1.15
CA ASP A 339 -39.73 11.51 -0.04
C ASP A 339 -38.98 10.76 1.09
N CYS A 340 -37.65 10.70 1.08
CA CYS A 340 -36.89 9.97 2.11
C CYS A 340 -36.22 10.89 3.15
N VAL A 341 -36.95 11.87 3.70
CA VAL A 341 -36.52 12.66 4.88
C VAL A 341 -37.48 12.41 6.04
N SER A 342 -37.64 11.17 6.46
CA SER A 342 -38.03 10.86 7.83
C SER A 342 -37.72 9.40 8.15
N GLN A 343 -36.59 9.16 8.82
CA GLN A 343 -36.46 8.16 9.89
C GLN A 343 -34.99 8.08 10.29
N ARG A 344 -34.64 8.79 11.35
CA ARG A 344 -33.41 8.55 12.08
C ARG A 344 -33.61 8.81 13.57
N THR A 345 -34.03 7.78 14.28
CA THR A 345 -33.70 7.56 15.69
C THR A 345 -33.76 6.05 15.92
N ASP A 346 -32.59 5.41 15.95
CA ASP A 346 -32.36 4.20 16.76
C ASP A 346 -30.86 4.05 17.00
N ALA A 347 -30.35 4.98 17.81
CA ALA A 347 -29.09 4.83 18.51
C ALA A 347 -29.36 4.00 19.78
N GLY A 348 -29.32 2.66 19.68
CA GLY A 348 -29.63 1.85 20.86
C GLY A 348 -29.16 0.39 20.86
N HIS A 349 -29.04 -0.32 19.73
CA HIS A 349 -28.91 -1.79 19.76
C HIS A 349 -27.79 -2.38 18.86
N VAL A 350 -26.67 -1.68 18.66
CA VAL A 350 -25.66 -2.09 17.66
C VAL A 350 -24.49 -2.92 18.22
N THR A 351 -24.28 -3.02 19.53
CA THR A 351 -23.03 -3.63 20.07
C THR A 351 -22.99 -5.16 20.02
N ARG A 352 -24.12 -5.88 20.09
CA ARG A 352 -24.13 -7.36 20.12
C ARG A 352 -24.22 -8.04 18.74
N GLY A 353 -24.90 -7.41 17.77
CA GLY A 353 -24.95 -7.89 16.38
C GLY A 353 -23.67 -7.59 15.58
N TRP A 354 -22.89 -6.62 16.03
CA TRP A 354 -21.63 -6.16 15.41
C TRP A 354 -20.56 -7.25 15.33
N MET A 355 -20.30 -7.98 16.42
CA MET A 355 -19.29 -9.06 16.43
C MET A 355 -19.68 -10.22 15.51
N HIS A 356 -20.94 -10.66 15.52
CA HIS A 356 -21.39 -11.80 14.73
C HIS A 356 -21.50 -11.51 13.23
N GLY A 357 -21.98 -10.31 12.84
CA GLY A 357 -22.07 -9.91 11.44
C GLY A 357 -20.71 -9.58 10.81
N ALA A 358 -19.79 -9.01 11.59
CA ALA A 358 -18.41 -8.80 11.15
C ALA A 358 -17.66 -10.14 11.03
N MET A 359 -17.81 -11.05 12.00
CA MET A 359 -17.20 -12.39 11.93
C MET A 359 -17.75 -13.25 10.79
N SER A 360 -19.05 -13.18 10.47
CA SER A 360 -19.63 -13.99 9.40
C SER A 360 -19.15 -13.56 8.00
N ARG A 361 -18.91 -12.26 7.78
CA ARG A 361 -18.32 -11.75 6.52
C ARG A 361 -16.79 -11.74 6.51
N LEU A 362 -16.11 -11.66 7.65
CA LEU A 362 -14.70 -12.03 7.76
C LEU A 362 -14.50 -13.52 7.38
N ARG A 363 -15.39 -14.42 7.81
CA ARG A 363 -15.41 -15.81 7.30
C ARG A 363 -15.65 -15.89 5.80
N GLY A 364 -16.54 -15.06 5.24
CA GLY A 364 -16.77 -14.95 3.81
C GLY A 364 -15.57 -14.40 3.03
N ALA A 365 -14.85 -13.42 3.58
CA ALA A 365 -13.60 -12.87 3.05
C ALA A 365 -12.43 -13.87 3.16
N VAL A 366 -12.52 -14.85 4.06
CA VAL A 366 -11.60 -15.98 4.22
C VAL A 366 -12.06 -17.22 3.43
N ASN A 367 -13.11 -17.12 2.61
CA ASN A 367 -13.58 -18.25 1.81
C ASN A 367 -12.60 -18.54 0.67
N VAL A 368 -11.58 -19.36 0.95
CA VAL A 368 -10.44 -19.66 0.09
C VAL A 368 -10.88 -20.14 -1.31
N GLY A 369 -12.03 -20.83 -1.39
CA GLY A 369 -12.56 -21.38 -2.64
C GLY A 369 -12.97 -20.33 -3.69
N SER A 370 -13.53 -19.18 -3.28
CA SER A 370 -13.86 -18.10 -4.23
C SER A 370 -12.62 -17.34 -4.67
N HIS A 371 -11.62 -17.20 -3.79
CA HIS A 371 -10.33 -16.55 -4.11
C HIS A 371 -9.50 -17.36 -5.10
N ILE A 372 -9.49 -18.69 -4.99
CA ILE A 372 -8.78 -19.55 -5.96
C ILE A 372 -9.33 -19.36 -7.38
N LYS A 373 -10.65 -19.17 -7.55
CA LYS A 373 -11.26 -18.89 -8.85
C LYS A 373 -10.80 -17.55 -9.43
N LEU A 374 -10.63 -16.52 -8.58
CA LEU A 374 -10.11 -15.20 -8.98
C LEU A 374 -8.62 -15.22 -9.36
N LEU A 375 -7.86 -16.21 -8.90
CA LEU A 375 -6.43 -16.37 -9.23
C LEU A 375 -6.20 -17.07 -10.57
N ARG A 376 -7.14 -17.91 -11.03
CA ARG A 376 -6.99 -18.70 -12.27
C ARG A 376 -6.60 -17.86 -13.50
N PRO A 377 -7.18 -16.67 -13.74
CA PRO A 377 -6.79 -15.82 -14.87
C PRO A 377 -5.34 -15.31 -14.82
N LEU A 378 -4.76 -15.15 -13.62
CA LEU A 378 -3.38 -14.66 -13.45
C LEU A 378 -2.32 -15.67 -13.89
N PHE A 379 -2.69 -16.95 -13.92
CA PHE A 379 -1.84 -18.06 -14.36
C PHE A 379 -2.10 -18.46 -15.82
N ALA A 380 -2.88 -17.68 -16.56
CA ALA A 380 -3.01 -17.87 -18.00
C ALA A 380 -1.64 -17.75 -18.71
N PRO A 381 -1.40 -18.46 -19.82
CA PRO A 381 -0.09 -18.54 -20.48
C PRO A 381 0.57 -17.18 -20.77
N GLY A 382 -0.23 -16.16 -21.07
CA GLY A 382 0.25 -14.80 -21.35
C GLY A 382 0.61 -13.96 -20.11
N LEU A 383 0.07 -14.26 -18.92
CA LEU A 383 0.29 -13.47 -17.70
C LEU A 383 1.14 -14.20 -16.65
N ARG A 384 1.22 -15.54 -16.70
CA ARG A 384 1.90 -16.36 -15.68
C ARG A 384 3.31 -15.90 -15.36
N ARG A 385 4.11 -15.54 -16.38
CA ARG A 385 5.50 -15.12 -16.21
C ARG A 385 5.57 -13.78 -15.48
N THR A 386 4.78 -12.81 -15.91
CA THR A 386 4.68 -11.49 -15.28
C THR A 386 4.19 -11.61 -13.84
N THR A 387 3.12 -12.37 -13.58
CA THR A 387 2.57 -12.59 -12.24
C THR A 387 3.63 -13.16 -11.29
N LEU A 388 4.30 -14.24 -11.69
CA LEU A 388 5.31 -14.90 -10.86
C LEU A 388 6.51 -14.00 -10.61
N LEU A 389 7.01 -13.28 -11.64
CA LEU A 389 8.13 -12.36 -11.48
C LEU A 389 7.76 -11.19 -10.57
N VAL A 390 6.59 -10.56 -10.74
CA VAL A 390 6.15 -9.45 -9.90
C VAL A 390 6.03 -9.90 -8.43
N TRP A 391 5.43 -11.06 -8.16
CA TRP A 391 5.32 -11.58 -6.80
C TRP A 391 6.68 -11.93 -6.19
N ALA A 392 7.58 -12.53 -6.99
CA ALA A 392 8.94 -12.80 -6.56
C ALA A 392 9.71 -11.50 -6.24
N ILE A 393 9.60 -10.47 -7.08
CA ILE A 393 10.23 -9.17 -6.86
C ILE A 393 9.72 -8.56 -5.55
N TRP A 394 8.40 -8.50 -5.34
CA TRP A 394 7.80 -7.98 -4.10
C TRP A 394 8.31 -8.73 -2.86
N GLY A 395 8.40 -10.06 -2.92
CA GLY A 395 8.92 -10.87 -1.83
C GLY A 395 10.41 -10.65 -1.56
N ILE A 396 11.25 -10.77 -2.59
CA ILE A 396 12.71 -10.67 -2.46
C ILE A 396 13.13 -9.26 -2.00
N VAL A 397 12.55 -8.23 -2.59
CA VAL A 397 12.80 -6.84 -2.20
C VAL A 397 12.34 -6.57 -0.76
N ALA A 398 11.13 -7.01 -0.39
CA ALA A 398 10.64 -6.86 0.98
C ALA A 398 11.58 -7.53 1.99
N MET A 399 12.09 -8.73 1.67
CA MET A 399 13.06 -9.44 2.51
C MET A 399 14.36 -8.66 2.67
N GLY A 400 15.01 -8.30 1.55
CA GLY A 400 16.32 -7.65 1.55
C GLY A 400 16.29 -6.27 2.18
N PHE A 401 15.24 -5.48 1.89
CA PHE A 401 15.07 -4.16 2.49
C PHE A 401 14.79 -4.24 3.99
N THR A 402 13.85 -5.07 4.42
CA THR A 402 13.45 -5.17 5.84
C THR A 402 14.60 -5.69 6.71
N MET A 403 15.36 -6.67 6.20
CA MET A 403 16.51 -7.25 6.89
C MET A 403 17.58 -6.20 7.22
N PHE A 404 17.86 -5.29 6.29
CA PHE A 404 18.79 -4.19 6.54
C PHE A 404 18.16 -3.08 7.39
N ASN A 405 16.99 -2.58 7.01
CA ASN A 405 16.38 -1.37 7.58
C ASN A 405 16.01 -1.54 9.07
N VAL A 406 15.39 -2.67 9.43
CA VAL A 406 14.93 -2.92 10.82
C VAL A 406 16.11 -3.00 11.80
N PHE A 407 17.25 -3.51 11.33
CA PHE A 407 18.43 -3.72 12.16
C PHE A 407 19.53 -2.68 11.94
N LEU A 408 19.27 -1.64 11.12
CA LEU A 408 20.26 -0.62 10.80
C LEU A 408 20.86 0.03 12.07
N PRO A 409 20.06 0.49 13.07
CA PRO A 409 20.64 1.07 14.29
C PRO A 409 21.55 0.10 15.04
N LYS A 410 21.17 -1.19 15.09
CA LYS A 410 21.96 -2.24 15.72
C LYS A 410 23.26 -2.52 14.97
N LEU A 411 23.23 -2.57 13.64
CA LEU A 411 24.41 -2.75 12.81
C LEU A 411 25.38 -1.58 12.97
N LEU A 412 24.86 -0.36 13.00
CA LEU A 412 25.66 0.85 13.25
C LEU A 412 26.29 0.85 14.64
N GLU A 413 25.56 0.45 15.69
CA GLU A 413 26.13 0.31 17.05
C GLU A 413 27.25 -0.73 17.11
N THR A 414 27.04 -1.86 16.45
CA THR A 414 27.99 -2.98 16.48
C THR A 414 29.31 -2.65 15.79
N HIS A 415 29.27 -1.82 14.75
CA HIS A 415 30.43 -1.47 13.93
C HIS A 415 30.99 -0.07 14.23
N ALA A 416 30.41 0.66 15.19
CA ALA A 416 30.90 1.97 15.60
C ALA A 416 32.32 1.88 16.17
N PRO A 417 33.27 2.73 15.74
CA PRO A 417 34.60 2.74 16.31
C PRO A 417 34.55 3.18 17.78
N PRO A 418 35.28 2.52 18.69
CA PRO A 418 35.39 2.96 20.08
C PRO A 418 36.06 4.34 20.10
N SER A 419 35.28 5.37 20.37
CA SER A 419 35.76 6.77 20.41
C SER A 419 35.97 7.21 21.85
N PRO A 420 37.20 7.53 22.27
CA PRO A 420 37.41 8.11 23.60
C PRO A 420 36.78 9.51 23.66
N GLY A 421 35.80 9.70 24.56
CA GLY A 421 35.19 11.00 24.87
C GLY A 421 33.93 11.39 24.08
N HIS A 422 33.50 10.62 23.08
CA HIS A 422 32.23 10.84 22.37
C HIS A 422 31.32 9.61 22.49
N SER A 423 30.06 9.80 22.89
CA SER A 423 29.08 8.72 22.95
C SER A 423 28.82 8.15 21.55
N THR A 424 29.06 6.86 21.34
CA THR A 424 28.86 6.19 20.05
C THR A 424 27.39 6.23 19.62
N GLN A 425 26.47 6.26 20.59
CA GLN A 425 25.03 6.31 20.38
C GLN A 425 24.56 7.57 19.64
N ILE A 426 25.13 8.75 19.96
CA ILE A 426 24.78 9.99 19.25
C ILE A 426 25.14 9.86 17.77
N ALA A 427 26.30 9.27 17.45
CA ALA A 427 26.69 9.04 16.06
C ALA A 427 25.72 8.08 15.36
N VAL A 428 25.34 6.97 15.99
CA VAL A 428 24.40 5.99 15.41
C VAL A 428 23.05 6.62 15.05
N TYR A 429 22.44 7.34 15.99
CA TYR A 429 21.12 7.93 15.75
C TYR A 429 21.18 9.14 14.82
N ARG A 430 22.31 9.87 14.80
CA ARG A 430 22.57 10.91 13.80
C ARG A 430 22.65 10.30 12.40
N ASP A 431 23.40 9.21 12.25
CA ASP A 431 23.57 8.52 10.98
C ASP A 431 22.23 7.90 10.51
N SER A 432 21.41 7.40 11.46
CA SER A 432 20.03 6.95 11.19
C SER A 432 19.09 8.09 10.76
N LEU A 433 19.29 9.30 11.28
CA LEU A 433 18.55 10.50 10.85
C LEU A 433 18.97 10.92 9.44
N ILE A 434 20.27 10.92 9.14
CA ILE A 434 20.78 11.21 7.78
C ILE A 434 20.22 10.19 6.78
N TYR A 435 20.21 8.90 7.13
CA TYR A 435 19.56 7.86 6.36
C TYR A 435 18.07 8.17 6.08
N ALA A 436 17.30 8.53 7.10
CA ALA A 436 15.88 8.88 6.93
C ALA A 436 15.67 10.11 6.02
N ILE A 437 16.50 11.14 6.17
CA ILE A 437 16.46 12.34 5.33
C ILE A 437 16.76 11.99 3.87
N SER A 438 17.73 11.11 3.62
CA SER A 438 18.12 10.68 2.27
C SER A 438 17.00 9.94 1.52
N GLY A 439 16.06 9.31 2.23
CA GLY A 439 14.93 8.61 1.62
C GLY A 439 13.88 9.54 1.00
N VAL A 440 13.73 10.77 1.52
CA VAL A 440 12.75 11.77 1.05
C VAL A 440 12.95 12.12 -0.43
N PRO A 441 14.14 12.58 -0.89
CA PRO A 441 14.35 12.88 -2.30
C PRO A 441 14.22 11.65 -3.20
N GLY A 442 14.49 10.44 -2.70
CA GLY A 442 14.32 9.20 -3.47
C GLY A 442 12.87 8.98 -3.93
N SER A 443 11.88 9.31 -3.10
CA SER A 443 10.46 9.23 -3.48
C SER A 443 10.09 10.18 -4.63
N LEU A 444 10.62 11.42 -4.60
CA LEU A 444 10.41 12.43 -5.65
C LEU A 444 11.15 12.06 -6.94
N LEU A 445 12.39 11.60 -6.82
CA LEU A 445 13.17 11.11 -7.94
C LEU A 445 12.52 9.90 -8.61
N GLY A 446 11.92 9.00 -7.83
CA GLY A 446 11.17 7.86 -8.36
C GLY A 446 9.99 8.31 -9.20
N ALA A 447 9.18 9.23 -8.69
CA ALA A 447 8.05 9.80 -9.43
C ALA A 447 8.51 10.47 -10.74
N TRP A 448 9.63 11.18 -10.72
CA TRP A 448 10.19 11.82 -11.92
C TRP A 448 10.82 10.82 -12.90
N MET A 449 11.54 9.80 -12.41
CA MET A 449 12.25 8.83 -13.25
C MET A 449 11.32 7.94 -14.07
N VAL A 450 10.10 7.69 -13.60
CA VAL A 450 9.05 6.91 -14.30
C VAL A 450 8.70 7.50 -15.67
N ASP A 451 8.84 8.82 -15.84
CA ASP A 451 8.52 9.53 -17.09
C ASP A 451 9.76 9.76 -17.98
N THR A 452 10.94 9.39 -17.51
CA THR A 452 12.19 9.55 -18.29
C THR A 452 12.34 8.48 -19.36
N ARG A 453 13.39 8.63 -20.18
CA ARG A 453 13.72 7.67 -21.26
C ARG A 453 14.04 6.26 -20.78
N LEU A 454 14.36 6.10 -19.49
CA LEU A 454 14.69 4.81 -18.89
C LEU A 454 13.46 3.91 -18.73
N GLY A 455 12.24 4.43 -18.75
CA GLY A 455 11.05 3.62 -18.46
C GLY A 455 11.03 3.09 -17.01
N ARG A 456 10.11 2.18 -16.71
CA ARG A 456 9.85 1.70 -15.36
C ARG A 456 10.77 0.53 -15.01
N ILE A 457 11.00 -0.40 -15.93
CA ILE A 457 11.87 -1.57 -15.68
C ILE A 457 13.30 -1.11 -15.42
N TYR A 458 13.91 -0.35 -16.34
CA TYR A 458 15.32 0.01 -16.18
C TYR A 458 15.56 0.97 -15.01
N SER A 459 14.58 1.84 -14.69
CA SER A 459 14.65 2.66 -13.47
C SER A 459 14.66 1.80 -12.20
N MET A 460 13.83 0.76 -12.11
CA MET A 460 13.84 -0.19 -10.99
C MET A 460 15.14 -0.99 -10.92
N VAL A 461 15.61 -1.52 -12.06
CA VAL A 461 16.85 -2.30 -12.13
C VAL A 461 18.04 -1.46 -11.70
N LEU A 462 18.17 -0.24 -12.22
CA LEU A 462 19.24 0.69 -11.88
C LEU A 462 19.23 1.04 -10.39
N ALA A 463 18.08 1.44 -9.86
CA ALA A 463 17.95 1.79 -8.45
C ALA A 463 18.31 0.61 -7.54
N THR A 464 17.79 -0.59 -7.82
CA THR A 464 18.06 -1.80 -7.03
C THR A 464 19.53 -2.22 -7.11
N SER A 465 20.14 -2.10 -8.28
CA SER A 465 21.56 -2.42 -8.47
C SER A 465 22.45 -1.46 -7.69
N ILE A 466 22.14 -0.15 -7.73
CA ILE A 466 22.86 0.86 -6.92
C ILE A 466 22.64 0.60 -5.43
N SER A 467 21.44 0.21 -4.99
CA SER A 467 21.20 -0.22 -3.61
C SER A 467 22.08 -1.41 -3.21
N GLY A 468 22.23 -2.42 -4.08
CA GLY A 468 23.12 -3.56 -3.87
C GLY A 468 24.59 -3.15 -3.72
N VAL A 469 25.08 -2.27 -4.60
CA VAL A 469 26.44 -1.70 -4.51
C VAL A 469 26.63 -0.88 -3.24
N ALA A 470 25.63 -0.08 -2.87
CA ALA A 470 25.66 0.72 -1.65
C ALA A 470 25.76 -0.15 -0.40
N LEU A 471 25.04 -1.28 -0.33
CA LEU A 471 25.18 -2.22 0.79
C LEU A 471 26.54 -2.93 0.82
N ILE A 472 27.15 -3.23 -0.34
CA ILE A 472 28.53 -3.73 -0.40
C ILE A 472 29.50 -2.67 0.16
N GLY A 473 29.35 -1.42 -0.26
CA GLY A 473 30.11 -0.28 0.26
C GLY A 473 29.93 -0.10 1.76
N PHE A 474 28.70 -0.24 2.26
CA PHE A 474 28.40 -0.21 3.69
C PHE A 474 29.11 -1.35 4.43
N ALA A 475 29.06 -2.58 3.91
CA ALA A 475 29.72 -3.74 4.51
C ALA A 475 31.25 -3.54 4.61
N PHE A 476 31.85 -3.04 3.53
CA PHE A 476 33.28 -2.72 3.51
C PHE A 476 33.62 -1.60 4.50
N ALA A 477 32.85 -0.51 4.50
CA ALA A 477 33.06 0.63 5.37
C ALA A 477 32.91 0.27 6.86
N ALA A 478 31.89 -0.52 7.19
CA ALA A 478 31.63 -1.01 8.54
C ALA A 478 32.78 -1.90 9.04
N LYS A 479 33.32 -2.77 8.18
CA LYS A 479 34.48 -3.60 8.52
C LYS A 479 35.78 -2.80 8.65
N ALA A 480 35.94 -1.75 7.84
CA ALA A 480 37.11 -0.87 7.88
C ALA A 480 36.98 0.27 8.92
N HIS A 481 35.87 0.34 9.67
CA HIS A 481 35.53 1.41 10.61
C HIS A 481 35.60 2.84 10.01
N ILE A 482 35.25 2.97 8.72
CA ILE A 482 35.22 4.25 8.00
C ILE A 482 33.81 4.84 8.12
N SER A 483 33.60 5.69 9.14
CA SER A 483 32.28 6.29 9.45
C SER A 483 31.70 7.09 8.29
N ALA A 484 32.51 7.94 7.64
CA ALA A 484 32.06 8.76 6.52
C ALA A 484 31.49 7.91 5.36
N LEU A 485 32.19 6.83 4.99
CA LEU A 485 31.74 5.93 3.93
C LEU A 485 30.49 5.14 4.35
N THR A 486 30.37 4.77 5.63
CA THR A 486 29.18 4.09 6.18
C THR A 486 27.93 4.97 6.05
N VAL A 487 28.04 6.27 6.35
CA VAL A 487 26.95 7.25 6.22
C VAL A 487 26.59 7.47 4.76
N VAL A 488 27.59 7.67 3.89
CA VAL A 488 27.33 7.85 2.45
C VAL A 488 26.66 6.61 1.86
N ALA A 489 27.18 5.42 2.15
CA ALA A 489 26.63 4.16 1.64
C ALA A 489 25.20 3.90 2.13
N SER A 490 24.92 4.07 3.42
CA SER A 490 23.55 3.95 3.95
C SER A 490 22.62 5.00 3.35
N SER A 491 23.06 6.23 3.15
CA SER A 491 22.25 7.29 2.53
C SER A 491 21.92 7.01 1.06
N VAL A 492 22.90 6.51 0.29
CA VAL A 492 22.65 6.08 -1.10
C VAL A 492 21.66 4.91 -1.12
N PHE A 493 21.78 3.95 -0.20
CA PHE A 493 20.79 2.89 -0.05
C PHE A 493 19.39 3.43 0.30
N GLY A 494 19.29 4.39 1.23
CA GLY A 494 18.02 5.03 1.61
C GLY A 494 17.33 5.70 0.43
N LEU A 495 18.07 6.52 -0.33
CA LEU A 495 17.57 7.20 -1.52
C LEU A 495 17.13 6.21 -2.61
N THR A 496 17.97 5.22 -2.93
CA THR A 496 17.71 4.30 -4.05
C THR A 496 16.63 3.27 -3.74
N SER A 497 16.52 2.83 -2.48
CA SER A 497 15.44 1.93 -2.06
C SER A 497 14.07 2.61 -2.08
N THR A 498 13.96 3.86 -1.62
CA THR A 498 12.67 4.59 -1.70
C THR A 498 12.28 4.90 -3.14
N LEU A 499 13.25 5.21 -4.00
CA LEU A 499 13.06 5.36 -5.44
C LEU A 499 12.52 4.08 -6.06
N MET A 500 13.16 2.94 -5.80
CA MET A 500 12.73 1.63 -6.30
C MET A 500 11.29 1.30 -5.84
N PHE A 501 10.96 1.55 -4.57
CA PHE A 501 9.59 1.35 -4.08
C PHE A 501 8.58 2.26 -4.80
N ALA A 502 8.91 3.53 -5.04
CA ALA A 502 8.02 4.43 -5.78
C ALA A 502 7.71 3.89 -7.20
N VAL A 503 8.72 3.37 -7.90
CA VAL A 503 8.55 2.86 -9.27
C VAL A 503 7.78 1.53 -9.29
N ILE A 504 8.05 0.58 -8.38
CA ILE A 504 7.34 -0.72 -8.38
C ILE A 504 5.86 -0.58 -8.01
N TYR A 505 5.50 0.38 -7.15
CA TYR A 505 4.11 0.70 -6.84
C TYR A 505 3.35 1.28 -8.03
N ALA A 506 4.03 1.98 -8.96
CA ALA A 506 3.45 2.42 -10.23
C ALA A 506 3.38 1.29 -11.27
N TYR A 507 4.46 0.52 -11.41
CA TYR A 507 4.56 -0.57 -12.38
C TYR A 507 3.54 -1.69 -12.15
N THR A 508 3.36 -2.11 -10.89
CA THR A 508 2.50 -3.26 -10.53
C THR A 508 1.07 -3.11 -11.08
N PRO A 509 0.33 -2.00 -10.87
CA PRO A 509 -1.00 -1.85 -11.47
C PRO A 509 -0.98 -1.64 -12.99
N GLU A 510 0.06 -1.01 -13.55
CA GLU A 510 0.15 -0.73 -14.99
C GLU A 510 0.30 -2.01 -15.84
N VAL A 511 1.02 -3.02 -15.34
CA VAL A 511 1.31 -4.23 -16.10
C VAL A 511 0.11 -5.19 -16.24
N PHE A 512 -0.87 -5.07 -15.34
CA PHE A 512 -2.06 -5.94 -15.36
C PHE A 512 -3.27 -5.23 -15.97
N ARG A 513 -4.02 -6.00 -16.77
CA ARG A 513 -5.31 -5.57 -17.35
C ARG A 513 -6.33 -5.28 -16.25
N PRO A 514 -7.23 -4.29 -16.44
CA PRO A 514 -8.19 -3.86 -15.40
C PRO A 514 -8.92 -5.02 -14.70
N ALA A 515 -9.43 -5.99 -15.47
CA ALA A 515 -10.18 -7.15 -14.96
C ALA A 515 -9.44 -8.01 -13.92
N VAL A 516 -8.10 -8.09 -13.99
CA VAL A 516 -7.29 -8.93 -13.08
C VAL A 516 -6.32 -8.11 -12.21
N ARG A 517 -6.24 -6.80 -12.45
CA ARG A 517 -5.30 -5.87 -11.80
C ARG A 517 -5.47 -5.87 -10.29
N GLY A 518 -6.71 -5.73 -9.80
CA GLY A 518 -6.99 -5.69 -8.36
C GLY A 518 -6.46 -6.93 -7.63
N THR A 519 -6.75 -8.12 -8.16
CA THR A 519 -6.27 -9.39 -7.61
C THR A 519 -4.76 -9.52 -7.68
N ALA A 520 -4.13 -9.17 -8.81
CA ALA A 520 -2.69 -9.26 -8.99
C ALA A 520 -1.92 -8.36 -8.02
N CYS A 521 -2.33 -7.10 -7.92
CA CYS A 521 -1.75 -6.11 -7.00
C CYS A 521 -1.98 -6.49 -5.54
N GLY A 522 -3.19 -6.95 -5.20
CA GLY A 522 -3.54 -7.39 -3.86
C GLY A 522 -2.68 -8.56 -3.39
N MET A 523 -2.51 -9.58 -4.24
CA MET A 523 -1.64 -10.72 -3.95
C MET A 523 -0.16 -10.35 -3.86
N ALA A 524 0.33 -9.49 -4.74
CA ALA A 524 1.71 -8.99 -4.69
C ALA A 524 2.00 -8.29 -3.36
N SER A 525 1.08 -7.42 -2.91
CA SER A 525 1.18 -6.75 -1.60
C SER A 525 1.10 -7.75 -0.44
N ALA A 526 0.24 -8.76 -0.54
CA ALA A 526 0.11 -9.81 0.47
C ALA A 526 1.41 -10.62 0.63
N VAL A 527 2.04 -11.02 -0.49
CA VAL A 527 3.35 -11.69 -0.49
C VAL A 527 4.40 -10.81 0.18
N GLY A 528 4.50 -9.53 -0.20
CA GLY A 528 5.43 -8.59 0.42
C GLY A 528 5.21 -8.45 1.93
N ARG A 529 3.96 -8.42 2.39
CA ARG A 529 3.62 -8.34 3.83
C ARG A 529 3.98 -9.61 4.59
N VAL A 530 3.68 -10.79 4.06
CA VAL A 530 4.05 -12.08 4.68
C VAL A 530 5.56 -12.18 4.81
N VAL A 531 6.30 -11.84 3.75
CA VAL A 531 7.77 -11.83 3.79
C VAL A 531 8.29 -10.78 4.77
N GLY A 532 7.67 -9.60 4.85
CA GLY A 532 8.01 -8.58 5.84
C GLY A 532 7.80 -9.03 7.30
N ILE A 533 6.86 -9.93 7.57
CA ILE A 533 6.68 -10.54 8.90
C ILE A 533 7.81 -11.54 9.18
N VAL A 534 8.20 -12.34 8.19
CA VAL A 534 9.24 -13.38 8.33
C VAL A 534 10.65 -12.78 8.37
N ALA A 535 10.89 -11.68 7.67
CA ALA A 535 12.21 -11.10 7.49
C ALA A 535 12.93 -10.79 8.82
N PRO A 536 12.33 -10.10 9.80
CA PRO A 536 13.01 -9.84 11.06
C PRO A 536 13.30 -11.10 11.88
N LEU A 537 12.46 -12.15 11.79
CA LEU A 537 12.73 -13.43 12.45
C LEU A 537 13.99 -14.08 11.87
N VAL A 538 14.06 -14.15 10.54
CA VAL A 538 15.21 -14.71 9.83
C VAL A 538 16.46 -13.87 10.12
N THR A 539 16.38 -12.55 10.11
CA THR A 539 17.49 -11.68 10.47
C THR A 539 17.99 -11.94 11.89
N GLY A 540 17.08 -12.09 12.87
CA GLY A 540 17.44 -12.43 14.24
C GLY A 540 18.25 -13.73 14.34
N LEU A 541 17.83 -14.78 13.63
CA LEU A 541 18.54 -16.06 13.55
C LEU A 541 19.91 -15.91 12.88
N LEU A 542 19.99 -15.16 11.78
CA LEU A 542 21.25 -14.92 11.07
C LEU A 542 22.26 -14.11 11.92
N LEU A 543 21.79 -13.22 12.79
CA LEU A 543 22.61 -12.48 13.74
C LEU A 543 23.23 -13.33 14.85
N GLU A 544 22.77 -14.58 15.07
CA GLU A 544 23.45 -15.51 15.97
C GLU A 544 24.69 -16.15 15.33
N ILE A 545 24.69 -16.27 14.00
CA ILE A 545 25.85 -16.78 13.26
C ILE A 545 26.93 -15.70 13.22
N SER A 546 26.59 -14.51 12.72
CA SER A 546 27.47 -13.35 12.70
C SER A 546 26.69 -12.09 12.37
N THR A 547 27.16 -10.95 12.89
CA THR A 547 26.55 -9.64 12.71
C THR A 547 26.54 -9.18 11.25
N SER A 548 27.45 -9.69 10.42
CA SER A 548 27.55 -9.33 8.99
C SER A 548 26.74 -10.24 8.05
N VAL A 549 26.27 -11.41 8.51
CA VAL A 549 25.55 -12.37 7.65
C VAL A 549 24.25 -11.80 7.09
N PRO A 550 23.36 -11.16 7.87
CA PRO A 550 22.15 -10.54 7.33
C PRO A 550 22.43 -9.49 6.24
N LEU A 551 23.55 -8.76 6.39
CA LEU A 551 23.94 -7.74 5.42
C LEU A 551 24.32 -8.38 4.08
N TYR A 552 25.13 -9.45 4.08
CA TYR A 552 25.49 -10.17 2.84
C TYR A 552 24.29 -10.86 2.19
N VAL A 553 23.39 -11.43 2.99
CA VAL A 553 22.13 -12.01 2.49
C VAL A 553 21.26 -10.93 1.84
N SER A 554 21.17 -9.74 2.44
CA SER A 554 20.44 -8.61 1.87
C SER A 554 21.02 -8.18 0.52
N VAL A 555 22.35 -8.12 0.39
CA VAL A 555 23.04 -7.82 -0.87
C VAL A 555 22.68 -8.84 -1.95
N ALA A 556 22.77 -10.14 -1.64
CA ALA A 556 22.41 -11.21 -2.57
C ALA A 556 20.93 -11.11 -3.01
N LEU A 557 20.02 -10.86 -2.07
CA LEU A 557 18.60 -10.66 -2.37
C LEU A 557 18.36 -9.49 -3.32
N LEU A 558 19.02 -8.35 -3.12
CA LEU A 558 18.86 -7.18 -4.00
C LEU A 558 19.38 -7.44 -5.42
N TRP A 559 20.51 -8.14 -5.56
CA TRP A 559 21.00 -8.53 -6.90
C TRP A 559 20.09 -9.54 -7.58
N MET A 560 19.54 -10.50 -6.83
CA MET A 560 18.52 -11.42 -7.36
C MET A 560 17.25 -10.68 -7.77
N ALA A 561 16.82 -9.69 -6.99
CA ALA A 561 15.67 -8.85 -7.34
C ALA A 561 15.93 -8.04 -8.61
N ALA A 562 17.11 -7.43 -8.75
CA ALA A 562 17.50 -6.70 -9.96
C ALA A 562 17.49 -7.62 -11.20
N GLY A 563 17.96 -8.87 -11.05
CA GLY A 563 17.86 -9.89 -12.09
C GLY A 563 16.40 -10.22 -12.45
N CYS A 564 15.54 -10.44 -11.46
CA CYS A 564 14.11 -10.69 -11.69
C CYS A 564 13.42 -9.50 -12.38
N MET A 565 13.75 -8.27 -11.97
CA MET A 565 13.23 -7.04 -12.59
C MET A 565 13.67 -6.92 -14.06
N PHE A 566 14.92 -7.23 -14.37
CA PHE A 566 15.40 -7.22 -15.75
C PHE A 566 14.71 -8.27 -16.64
N MET A 567 14.27 -9.38 -16.05
CA MET A 567 13.54 -10.44 -16.77
C MET A 567 12.05 -10.14 -17.00
N LEU A 568 11.54 -8.99 -16.51
CA LEU A 568 10.16 -8.58 -16.74
C LEU A 568 9.89 -8.37 -18.24
N PRO A 569 8.82 -8.97 -18.79
CA PRO A 569 8.62 -9.00 -20.23
C PRO A 569 7.98 -7.72 -20.80
N ILE A 570 7.35 -6.88 -19.97
CA ILE A 570 6.49 -5.78 -20.42
C ILE A 570 6.96 -4.48 -19.79
N GLU A 571 7.43 -3.53 -20.60
CA GLU A 571 7.66 -2.15 -20.20
C GLU A 571 6.34 -1.36 -20.31
N THR A 572 5.99 -0.57 -19.29
CA THR A 572 4.68 0.09 -19.21
C THR A 572 4.69 1.55 -19.64
N ARG A 573 5.86 2.07 -20.06
CA ARG A 573 6.11 3.48 -20.38
C ARG A 573 5.00 4.18 -21.18
N ASP A 574 4.53 3.54 -22.25
CA ASP A 574 3.61 4.16 -23.22
C ASP A 574 2.12 3.87 -22.93
N ILE A 575 1.80 3.14 -21.87
CA ILE A 575 0.41 2.80 -21.48
C ILE A 575 -0.23 3.96 -20.68
N ALA A 576 0.58 4.85 -20.12
CA ALA A 576 0.15 5.95 -19.26
C ALA A 576 -0.01 7.30 -20.01
N ALA A 577 0.23 7.34 -21.33
CA ALA A 577 0.20 8.55 -22.16
C ALA A 577 -1.13 8.74 -22.90
#